data_AF-A0A373BBK2-F1
#
_entry.id   AF-A0A373BBK2-F1
#
_cell.length_a   1.000
_cell.length_b   1.000
_cell.length_c   1.000
_cell.angle_alpha   90.00
_cell.angle_beta   90.00
_cell.angle_gamma   90.00
#
_symmetry.space_group_name_H-M   'P 1'
#
loop_
_entity.id
_entity.type
_entity.pdbx_description
1 polymer ?
#
loop_
_entity_poly.entity_id
_entity_poly.type
_entity_poly.pdbx_seq_one_letter_code
_entity_poly.pdbx_strand_id
1 'polypeptide(L)'
;MCCGTGFIGYTVFIFFLLSERTHGIHYFENLALFNQNILYFLAFLLVTLSIGKKRLFTDGHGNSPVWVDRYVAPFVFFLLGVIFPAMFFILIIK
;
A
#
# COMPACT_ATOMS: atom_id res chain seq x y z
N MET A 1 -10.43 -6.97 8.48
CA MET A 1 -10.98 -7.00 7.10
C MET A 1 -10.18 -6.14 6.10
N CYS A 2 -9.66 -4.97 6.46
CA CYS A 2 -8.99 -4.05 5.51
C CYS A 2 -7.66 -4.54 4.90
N CYS A 3 -6.95 -5.47 5.56
CA CYS A 3 -5.73 -6.05 4.99
C CYS A 3 -6.02 -6.92 3.75
N GLY A 4 -7.10 -7.71 3.80
CA GLY A 4 -7.49 -8.57 2.68
C GLY A 4 -7.92 -7.79 1.44
N THR A 5 -8.60 -6.64 1.62
CA THR A 5 -8.98 -5.78 0.49
C THR A 5 -7.78 -5.10 -0.16
N GLY A 6 -6.78 -4.69 0.63
CA GLY A 6 -5.51 -4.18 0.08
C GLY A 6 -4.76 -5.25 -0.73
N PHE A 7 -4.69 -6.46 -0.19
CA PHE A 7 -4.04 -7.58 -0.86
C PHE A 7 -4.70 -7.94 -2.19
N ILE A 8 -6.01 -8.21 -2.15
CA ILE A 8 -6.78 -8.63 -3.32
C ILE A 8 -6.82 -7.49 -4.35
N GLY A 9 -7.10 -6.26 -3.90
CA GLY A 9 -7.20 -5.10 -4.79
C GLY A 9 -5.91 -4.84 -5.55
N TYR A 10 -4.76 -4.88 -4.87
CA TYR A 10 -3.48 -4.67 -5.53
C TYR A 10 -3.12 -5.83 -6.47
N THR A 11 -3.41 -7.06 -6.06
CA THR A 11 -3.15 -8.25 -6.87
C THR A 11 -3.94 -8.21 -8.18
N VAL A 12 -5.24 -7.90 -8.11
CA VAL A 12 -6.10 -7.75 -9.29
C VAL A 12 -5.59 -6.63 -10.20
N PHE A 13 -5.18 -5.49 -9.63
CA PHE A 13 -4.64 -4.37 -10.39
C PHE A 13 -3.36 -4.73 -11.16
N ILE A 14 -2.42 -5.45 -10.53
CA ILE A 14 -1.20 -5.90 -11.22
C ILE A 14 -1.52 -6.93 -12.31
N PHE A 15 -2.43 -7.88 -12.05
CA PHE A 15 -2.85 -8.83 -13.08
C PHE A 15 -3.51 -8.15 -14.28
N PHE A 16 -4.31 -7.12 -14.04
CA PHE A 16 -4.88 -6.30 -15.10
C PHE A 16 -3.78 -5.65 -15.94
N LEU A 17 -2.80 -4.99 -15.32
CA LEU A 17 -1.67 -4.36 -16.04
C LEU A 17 -0.83 -5.38 -16.82
N LEU A 18 -0.64 -6.59 -16.28
CA LEU A 18 0.05 -7.68 -16.96
C LEU A 18 -0.76 -8.19 -18.16
N SER A 19 -2.08 -8.32 -18.02
CA SER A 19 -2.97 -8.74 -19.11
C SER A 19 -2.94 -7.72 -20.25
N GLU A 20 -3.04 -6.43 -19.96
CA GLU A 20 -2.97 -5.37 -20.97
C GLU A 20 -1.63 -5.37 -21.72
N ARG A 21 -0.52 -5.62 -20.99
CA ARG A 21 0.80 -5.80 -21.60
C ARG A 21 0.83 -6.98 -22.58
N THR A 22 0.15 -8.10 -22.27
CA THR A 22 0.08 -9.24 -23.21
C THR A 22 -0.74 -8.93 -24.47
N HIS A 23 -1.63 -7.93 -24.42
CA HIS A 23 -2.39 -7.45 -25.57
C HIS A 23 -1.69 -6.30 -26.33
N GLY A 24 -0.44 -5.97 -25.97
CA GLY A 24 0.36 -4.93 -26.62
C GLY A 24 0.10 -3.51 -26.11
N ILE A 25 -0.72 -3.36 -25.05
CA ILE A 25 -1.00 -2.06 -24.42
C ILE A 25 -0.01 -1.87 -23.26
N HIS A 26 0.96 -0.99 -23.45
CA HIS A 26 2.00 -0.70 -22.45
C HIS A 26 1.66 0.56 -21.66
N TYR A 27 0.89 0.43 -20.58
CA TYR A 27 0.64 1.55 -19.65
C TYR A 27 1.92 2.07 -18.98
N PHE A 28 2.86 1.16 -18.69
CA PHE A 28 4.17 1.48 -18.14
C PHE A 28 5.24 0.68 -18.88
N GLU A 29 6.26 1.37 -19.40
CA GLU A 29 7.42 0.73 -20.01
C GLU A 29 8.09 -0.22 -19.01
N ASN A 30 8.32 0.26 -17.78
CA ASN A 30 8.94 -0.52 -16.72
C ASN A 30 7.98 -0.72 -15.53
N LEU A 31 7.21 -1.80 -15.62
CA LEU A 31 6.26 -2.20 -14.59
C LEU A 31 6.95 -2.58 -13.26
N ALA A 32 8.19 -3.05 -13.31
CA ALA A 32 9.00 -3.35 -12.13
C ALA A 32 9.37 -2.06 -11.37
N LEU A 33 9.83 -1.04 -12.10
CA LEU A 33 10.18 0.27 -11.54
C LEU A 33 8.94 0.98 -10.97
N PHE A 34 7.80 0.89 -11.66
CA PHE A 34 6.53 1.39 -11.15
C PHE A 34 6.15 0.73 -9.81
N ASN A 35 6.24 -0.60 -9.75
CA ASN A 35 5.93 -1.36 -8.54
C ASN A 35 6.92 -1.04 -7.38
N GLN A 36 8.21 -0.84 -7.69
CA GLN A 36 9.20 -0.36 -6.71
C GLN A 36 8.85 1.04 -6.17
N ASN A 37 8.46 1.97 -7.04
CA ASN A 37 8.06 3.32 -6.63
C ASN A 37 6.82 3.30 -5.73
N ILE A 38 5.83 2.45 -6.05
CA ILE A 38 4.67 2.23 -5.18
C ILE A 38 5.12 1.71 -3.81
N LEU A 39 6.05 0.75 -3.77
CA LEU A 39 6.54 0.20 -2.50
C LEU A 39 7.23 1.27 -1.64
N TYR A 40 8.09 2.10 -2.24
CA TYR A 40 8.73 3.22 -1.54
C TYR A 40 7.71 4.24 -1.03
N PHE A 41 6.71 4.57 -1.84
CA PHE A 41 5.64 5.50 -1.45
C PHE A 41 4.79 4.95 -0.31
N LEU A 42 4.42 3.66 -0.35
CA LEU A 42 3.69 3.00 0.73
C LEU A 42 4.52 2.95 2.02
N ALA A 43 5.82 2.65 1.92
CA ALA A 43 6.73 2.67 3.06
C ALA A 43 6.82 4.09 3.66
N PHE A 44 6.94 5.12 2.83
CA PHE A 44 6.94 6.51 3.27
C PHE A 44 5.64 6.88 3.99
N LEU A 45 4.48 6.49 3.45
CA LEU A 45 3.17 6.72 4.09
C LEU A 45 3.07 6.01 5.44
N LEU A 46 3.51 4.75 5.54
CA LEU A 46 3.50 4.00 6.80
C LEU A 46 4.39 4.67 7.86
N VAL A 47 5.59 5.08 7.49
CA VAL A 47 6.51 5.77 8.40
C VAL A 47 5.90 7.10 8.86
N THR A 48 5.37 7.89 7.92
CA THR A 48 4.76 9.19 8.24
C THR A 48 3.51 9.03 9.11
N LEU A 49 2.67 8.03 8.86
CA LEU A 49 1.49 7.75 9.67
C LEU A 49 1.86 7.19 11.05
N SER A 50 2.90 6.38 11.16
CA SER A 50 3.37 5.84 12.45
C SER A 50 3.99 6.94 13.32
N ILE A 51 4.85 7.77 12.73
CA ILE A 51 5.45 8.94 13.41
C ILE A 51 4.38 9.99 13.73
N GLY A 52 3.48 10.25 12.78
CA GLY A 52 2.35 11.15 12.92
C GLY A 52 1.39 10.69 14.02
N LYS A 53 1.10 9.38 14.12
CA LYS A 53 0.28 8.82 15.20
C LYS A 53 0.86 9.19 16.56
N LYS A 54 2.15 8.97 16.75
CA LYS A 54 2.84 9.19 18.02
C LYS A 54 3.02 10.67 18.39
N ARG A 55 3.17 11.58 17.41
CA ARG A 55 3.44 13.00 17.66
C ARG A 55 2.22 13.93 17.56
N LEU A 56 1.27 13.63 16.68
CA LEU A 56 0.15 14.53 16.33
C LEU A 56 -1.22 13.99 16.75
N PHE A 57 -1.34 12.68 16.99
CA PHE A 57 -2.62 12.01 17.21
C PHE A 57 -2.68 11.24 18.53
N THR A 58 -1.81 11.57 19.48
CA THR A 58 -1.85 10.99 20.83
C THR A 58 -1.86 12.13 21.83
N ASP A 59 -2.89 12.21 22.67
CA ASP A 59 -2.94 13.18 23.76
C ASP A 59 -1.85 12.85 24.80
N GLY A 60 -1.54 13.80 25.70
CA GLY A 60 -0.54 13.63 26.77
C GLY A 60 -0.76 12.41 27.69
N HIS A 61 -1.93 11.77 27.61
CA HIS A 61 -2.29 10.55 28.33
C HIS A 61 -2.12 9.25 27.52
N GLY A 62 -1.63 9.31 26.28
CA GLY A 62 -1.41 8.12 25.45
C GLY A 62 -2.65 7.66 24.66
N ASN A 63 -3.77 8.36 24.76
CA ASN A 63 -5.01 8.01 24.06
C ASN A 63 -5.04 8.63 22.67
N SER A 64 -5.39 7.82 21.66
CA SER A 64 -5.66 8.30 20.31
C SER A 64 -7.11 8.81 20.22
N PRO A 65 -7.38 9.93 19.52
CA PRO A 65 -8.74 10.39 19.34
C PRO A 65 -9.52 9.40 18.46
N VAL A 66 -10.81 9.21 18.76
CA VAL A 66 -11.66 8.13 18.21
C VAL A 66 -11.65 8.05 16.68
N TRP A 67 -11.49 9.17 15.98
CA TRP A 67 -11.44 9.21 14.52
C TRP A 67 -10.15 8.55 13.96
N VAL A 68 -9.04 8.60 14.69
CA VAL A 68 -7.76 7.99 14.29
C VAL A 68 -7.89 6.48 14.33
N ASP A 69 -8.46 5.93 15.39
CA ASP A 69 -8.68 4.48 15.47
C ASP A 69 -9.76 4.00 14.49
N ARG A 70 -10.75 4.85 14.17
CA ARG A 70 -11.80 4.51 13.20
C ARG A 70 -11.35 4.55 11.74
N TYR A 71 -10.44 5.45 11.36
CA TYR A 71 -10.06 5.67 9.96
C TYR A 71 -8.59 5.39 9.66
N VAL A 72 -7.66 5.80 10.54
CA VAL A 72 -6.21 5.66 10.29
C VAL A 72 -5.76 4.22 10.50
N ALA A 73 -6.24 3.55 11.57
CA ALA A 73 -5.89 2.16 11.81
C ALA A 73 -6.30 1.22 10.65
N PRO A 74 -7.55 1.21 10.14
CA PRO A 74 -7.90 0.37 9.01
C PRO A 74 -7.16 0.73 7.72
N PHE A 75 -6.83 2.01 7.51
CA PHE A 75 -6.01 2.45 6.37
C PHE A 75 -4.57 1.89 6.46
N VAL A 76 -3.94 1.91 7.63
CA VAL A 76 -2.61 1.30 7.84
C VAL A 76 -2.65 -0.21 7.55
N PHE A 77 -3.69 -0.92 8.00
CA PHE A 77 -3.86 -2.34 7.67
C PHE A 77 -4.07 -2.58 6.18
N PHE A 78 -4.77 -1.68 5.48
CA PHE A 78 -4.90 -1.73 4.02
C PHE A 78 -3.53 -1.57 3.33
N LEU A 79 -2.73 -0.58 3.71
CA LEU A 79 -1.38 -0.35 3.16
C LEU A 79 -0.47 -1.56 3.37
N LEU A 80 -0.49 -2.18 4.56
CA LEU A 80 0.24 -3.41 4.83
C LEU A 80 -0.20 -4.55 3.92
N GLY A 81 -1.51 -4.68 3.66
CA GLY A 81 -2.06 -5.65 2.73
C GLY A 81 -1.57 -5.47 1.29
N VAL A 82 -1.32 -4.24 0.85
CA VAL A 82 -0.78 -3.91 -0.49
C VAL A 82 0.72 -4.24 -0.61
N ILE A 83 1.49 -4.13 0.47
CA ILE A 83 2.94 -4.31 0.44
C ILE A 83 3.34 -5.75 0.11
N PHE A 84 2.63 -6.74 0.66
CA PHE A 84 2.91 -8.16 0.39
C PHE A 84 2.87 -8.53 -1.11
N PRO A 85 1.77 -8.27 -1.84
CA PRO A 85 1.71 -8.56 -3.25
C PRO A 85 2.65 -7.64 -4.04
N ALA A 86 2.85 -6.38 -3.64
CA ALA A 86 3.82 -5.50 -4.28
C ALA A 86 5.24 -6.09 -4.27
N MET A 87 5.73 -6.56 -3.12
CA MET A 87 7.02 -7.23 -3.02
C MET A 87 7.10 -8.50 -3.88
N PHE A 88 6.05 -9.33 -3.86
CA PHE A 88 5.99 -10.54 -4.67
C PHE A 88 6.08 -10.23 -6.18
N PHE A 89 5.33 -9.24 -6.65
CA PHE A 89 5.32 -8.85 -8.04
C PHE A 89 6.61 -8.14 -8.48
N ILE A 90 7.35 -7.46 -7.60
CA ILE A 90 8.69 -6.94 -7.93
C ILE A 90 9.65 -8.08 -8.30
N LEU A 91 9.54 -9.23 -7.64
CA LEU A 91 10.42 -10.37 -7.90
C LEU A 91 10.08 -11.08 -9.23
N ILE A 92 8.79 -11.09 -9.59
CA ILE A 92 8.28 -11.82 -10.76
C ILE A 92 8.34 -10.97 -12.02
N ILE A 93 8.05 -9.69 -11.90
CA ILE A 93 8.10 -8.71 -12.99
C ILE A 93 9.54 -8.22 -13.06
N LYS A 94 10.43 -9.01 -13.68
CA LYS A 94 11.73 -8.54 -14.13
C LYS A 94 11.66 -8.12 -15.60
#